data_AF-A0A842RUJ8-F1
#
_entry.id   AF-A0A842RUJ8-F1
#
_cell.length_a   1.000
_cell.length_b   1.000
_cell.length_c   1.000
_cell.angle_alpha   90.00
_cell.angle_beta   90.00
_cell.angle_gamma   90.00
#
_symmetry.space_group_name_H-M   'P 1'
#
loop_
_entity.id
_entity.type
_entity.pdbx_description
1 polymer ?
#
loop_
_entity_poly.entity_id
_entity_poly.type
_entity_poly.pdbx_seq_one_letter_code
_entity_poly.pdbx_strand_id
1 'polypeptide(L)'
;MIFQGLFNIIDLYFKDIYLFYSNLENYFRKSLYDYTEGKNEINNLEKNLEDLIELYRKELIKFGFQKEEIELCYLNQIREIKYDNANPIRNINDLHNALIPILYEFFLEKIFDYFINDEVASNIMLKLREYELLPISFIMELRSLKRLFERSPEKVDNLRKYLNIRDKIVKKLRDNKIKIEKVNGLNDPRDKLQLFYMIYQIIDFFDVHDLFNFKEIKEYIKNDMNKWLDTIPLVSLKNPDLYYCGIYLALELNIEIDFDSVKYFLLRIYDELIDEFEAPIIEATNQVYFFFKGSWLVDLELSDGQIKELLKGDKDFFSSRNLQNLETSELVIILKIYNMLGLYEKEDPQKINNIFDEIRERITDSGIIQYRNGFLSSEATYYVFFCYYMRNSMRELKDYNFLERIISRIYRNLEILAISEETNYDLVSELFYSVEILRLLNCIETKSVILHLAKHLFPEQVVEKVLSIDDIVSDTAKFRHIYVSKQNGEKIC
;
A
#
# COMPACT_ATOMS: atom_id res chain seq x y z
N MET A 1 2.92 -2.25 6.34
CA MET A 1 2.51 -0.94 5.73
C MET A 1 1.59 -0.07 6.59
N ILE A 2 0.47 -0.57 7.16
CA ILE A 2 -0.52 0.27 7.90
C ILE A 2 0.00 1.00 9.15
N PHE A 3 1.21 0.67 9.62
CA PHE A 3 1.79 1.25 10.83
C PHE A 3 2.79 2.37 10.56
N GLN A 4 3.30 2.53 9.33
CA GLN A 4 4.39 3.47 9.04
C GLN A 4 4.02 4.91 9.43
N GLY A 5 2.80 5.36 9.10
CA GLY A 5 2.33 6.67 9.49
C GLY A 5 2.20 6.84 11.01
N LEU A 6 1.89 5.76 11.73
CA LEU A 6 1.87 5.76 13.20
C LEU A 6 3.28 5.85 13.77
N PHE A 7 4.24 5.09 13.22
CA PHE A 7 5.66 5.14 13.59
C PHE A 7 6.21 6.56 13.44
N ASN A 8 5.92 7.20 12.30
CA ASN A 8 6.27 8.59 12.05
C ASN A 8 5.69 9.53 13.13
N ILE A 9 4.43 9.36 13.54
CA ILE A 9 3.82 10.20 14.58
C ILE A 9 4.51 10.02 15.93
N ILE A 10 4.80 8.78 16.35
CA ILE A 10 5.43 8.55 17.65
C ILE A 10 6.91 8.95 17.68
N ASP A 11 7.63 8.81 16.56
CA ASP A 11 9.03 9.24 16.45
C ASP A 11 9.13 10.77 16.56
N LEU A 12 8.17 11.49 15.96
CA LEU A 12 8.03 12.94 16.14
C LEU A 12 7.59 13.33 17.57
N TYR A 13 6.80 12.48 18.23
CA TYR A 13 6.24 12.77 19.55
C TYR A 13 7.17 12.42 20.71
N PHE A 14 8.00 11.39 20.62
CA PHE A 14 8.90 10.98 21.69
C PHE A 14 10.29 11.60 21.52
N LYS A 15 10.87 12.14 22.59
CA LYS A 15 12.23 12.72 22.51
C LYS A 15 13.30 11.65 22.66
N ASP A 16 13.00 10.60 23.44
CA ASP A 16 13.99 9.62 23.88
C ASP A 16 13.80 8.24 23.24
N ILE A 17 12.99 8.14 22.18
CA ILE A 17 12.76 6.88 21.45
C ILE A 17 14.04 6.30 20.83
N TYR A 18 15.01 7.15 20.49
CA TYR A 18 16.31 6.72 19.99
C TYR A 18 17.08 5.84 21.00
N LEU A 19 16.89 6.05 22.30
CA LEU A 19 17.51 5.22 23.33
C LEU A 19 16.89 3.82 23.36
N PHE A 20 15.59 3.72 23.10
CA PHE A 20 14.90 2.44 22.96
C PHE A 20 15.43 1.64 21.76
N TYR A 21 15.57 2.28 20.59
CA TYR A 21 16.19 1.66 19.41
C TYR A 21 17.62 1.20 19.68
N SER A 22 18.43 2.03 20.33
CA SER A 22 19.82 1.71 20.68
C SER A 22 19.91 0.49 21.61
N ASN A 23 19.02 0.41 22.61
CA ASN A 23 18.98 -0.73 23.53
C ASN A 23 18.54 -2.02 22.85
N LEU A 24 17.53 -1.96 21.97
CA LEU A 24 17.12 -3.10 21.16
C LEU A 24 18.24 -3.60 20.26
N GLU A 25 18.91 -2.70 19.54
CA GLU A 25 20.04 -3.05 18.68
C GLU A 25 21.15 -3.75 19.45
N ASN A 26 21.56 -3.18 20.58
CA ASN A 26 22.60 -3.76 21.43
C ASN A 26 22.21 -5.15 21.96
N TYR A 27 20.94 -5.34 22.32
CA TYR A 27 20.43 -6.62 22.76
C TYR A 27 20.53 -7.68 21.66
N PHE A 28 19.99 -7.41 20.47
CA PHE A 28 19.99 -8.38 19.39
C PHE A 28 21.39 -8.64 18.82
N ARG A 29 22.27 -7.63 18.80
CA ARG A 29 23.70 -7.84 18.47
C ARG A 29 24.40 -8.77 19.44
N LYS A 30 24.12 -8.64 20.74
CA LYS A 30 24.66 -9.54 21.75
C LYS A 30 24.11 -10.96 21.57
N SER A 31 22.80 -11.11 21.36
CA SER A 31 22.19 -12.42 21.09
C SER A 31 22.77 -13.08 19.83
N LEU A 32 23.07 -12.30 18.80
CA LEU A 32 23.74 -12.79 17.59
C LEU A 32 25.17 -13.26 17.86
N TYR A 33 25.94 -12.48 18.60
CA TYR A 33 27.29 -12.85 19.00
C TYR A 33 27.31 -14.16 19.80
N ASP A 34 26.38 -14.30 20.75
CA ASP A 34 26.24 -15.51 21.56
C ASP A 34 25.80 -16.71 20.72
N TYR A 35 24.88 -16.52 19.76
CA TYR A 35 24.39 -17.57 18.86
C TYR A 35 25.46 -18.08 17.89
N THR A 36 26.29 -17.18 17.36
CA THR A 36 27.36 -17.52 16.41
C THR A 36 28.66 -17.96 17.08
N GLU A 37 28.74 -17.94 18.41
CA GLU A 37 29.99 -18.09 19.17
C GLU A 37 31.10 -17.13 18.68
N GLY A 38 30.71 -15.95 18.18
CA GLY A 38 31.61 -14.96 17.59
C GLY A 38 32.20 -15.32 16.21
N LYS A 39 31.71 -16.37 15.55
CA LYS A 39 32.14 -16.76 14.20
C LYS A 39 31.32 -16.02 13.14
N ASN A 40 31.98 -15.14 12.38
CA ASN A 40 31.33 -14.21 11.44
C ASN A 40 31.48 -14.59 9.95
N GLU A 41 31.92 -15.81 9.62
CA GLU A 41 32.24 -16.19 8.23
C GLU A 41 31.01 -16.57 7.39
N ILE A 42 31.02 -16.15 6.12
CA ILE A 42 30.03 -16.56 5.11
C ILE A 42 30.39 -17.96 4.61
N ASN A 43 29.47 -18.91 4.79
CA ASN A 43 29.43 -20.12 3.98
C ASN A 43 28.29 -20.09 2.95
N ASN A 44 27.13 -19.48 3.29
CA ASN A 44 25.95 -19.34 2.43
C ASN A 44 25.02 -18.24 2.99
N LEU A 45 24.62 -17.26 2.17
CA LEU A 45 23.73 -16.15 2.57
C LEU A 45 22.31 -16.61 2.93
N GLU A 46 21.75 -17.58 2.20
CA GLU A 46 20.44 -18.16 2.51
C GLU A 46 20.47 -18.86 3.87
N LYS A 47 21.54 -19.62 4.14
CA LYS A 47 21.72 -20.29 5.43
C LYS A 47 21.84 -19.28 6.57
N ASN A 48 22.61 -18.21 6.38
CA ASN A 48 22.76 -17.17 7.39
C ASN A 48 21.44 -16.42 7.66
N LEU A 49 20.61 -16.21 6.62
CA LEU A 49 19.27 -15.64 6.77
C LEU A 49 18.36 -16.56 7.59
N GLU A 50 18.34 -17.85 7.29
CA GLU A 50 17.57 -18.84 8.06
C GLU A 50 18.05 -18.94 9.52
N ASP A 51 19.37 -18.91 9.75
CA ASP A 51 19.95 -18.90 11.10
C ASP A 51 19.53 -17.63 11.88
N LEU A 52 19.49 -16.46 11.23
CA LEU A 52 18.99 -15.22 11.85
C LEU A 52 17.48 -15.24 12.10
N ILE A 53 16.70 -15.78 11.17
CA ILE A 53 15.26 -15.98 11.32
C ILE A 53 14.99 -16.85 12.55
N GLU A 54 15.73 -17.96 12.70
CA GLU A 54 15.65 -18.85 13.85
C GLU A 54 15.96 -18.12 15.17
N LEU A 55 17.06 -17.34 15.17
CA LEU A 55 17.47 -16.54 16.32
C LEU A 55 16.37 -15.56 16.72
N TYR A 56 15.90 -14.74 15.78
CA TYR A 56 14.87 -13.74 16.05
C TYR A 56 13.57 -14.38 16.51
N ARG A 57 13.14 -15.48 15.90
CA ARG A 57 11.98 -16.22 16.37
C ARG A 57 12.10 -16.63 17.84
N LYS A 58 13.24 -17.20 18.24
CA LYS A 58 13.49 -17.60 19.64
C LYS A 58 13.43 -16.39 20.58
N GLU A 59 14.08 -15.30 20.21
CA GLU A 59 14.13 -14.08 21.02
C GLU A 59 12.76 -13.39 21.11
N LEU A 60 11.99 -13.30 20.02
CA LEU A 60 10.64 -12.76 20.02
C LEU A 60 9.70 -13.60 20.92
N ILE A 61 9.75 -14.93 20.83
CA ILE A 61 8.98 -15.81 21.74
C ILE A 61 9.37 -15.54 23.21
N LYS A 62 10.66 -15.36 23.49
CA LYS A 62 11.16 -15.04 24.84
C LYS A 62 10.59 -13.72 25.38
N PHE A 63 10.37 -12.72 24.53
CA PHE A 63 9.70 -11.47 24.88
C PHE A 63 8.18 -11.61 25.05
N GLY A 64 7.58 -12.71 24.59
CA GLY A 64 6.14 -13.00 24.74
C GLY A 64 5.31 -12.78 23.48
N PHE A 65 5.95 -12.60 22.31
CA PHE A 65 5.24 -12.59 21.04
C PHE A 65 4.64 -13.96 20.75
N GLN A 66 3.45 -13.97 20.14
CA GLN A 66 2.75 -15.21 19.79
C GLN A 66 3.41 -15.88 18.59
N LYS A 67 3.52 -17.21 18.63
CA LYS A 67 4.19 -17.96 17.57
C LYS A 67 3.48 -17.78 16.23
N GLU A 68 2.16 -17.79 16.23
CA GLU A 68 1.34 -17.61 15.03
C GLU A 68 1.54 -16.22 14.42
N GLU A 69 1.69 -15.18 15.24
CA GLU A 69 1.96 -13.82 14.77
C GLU A 69 3.35 -13.72 14.13
N ILE A 70 4.36 -14.29 14.80
CA ILE A 70 5.74 -14.30 14.29
C ILE A 70 5.79 -14.97 12.91
N GLU A 71 5.28 -16.20 12.81
CA GLU A 71 5.38 -17.01 11.60
C GLU A 71 4.57 -16.42 10.43
N LEU A 72 3.44 -15.76 10.70
CA LEU A 72 2.49 -15.38 9.65
C LEU A 72 2.59 -13.92 9.23
N CYS A 73 3.15 -13.05 10.08
CA CYS A 73 3.21 -11.61 9.81
C CYS A 73 4.64 -11.06 9.83
N TYR A 74 5.55 -11.62 10.62
CA TYR A 74 6.86 -11.03 10.86
C TYR A 74 7.98 -11.69 10.06
N LEU A 75 8.04 -13.02 10.03
CA LEU A 75 9.13 -13.71 9.33
C LEU A 75 9.12 -13.49 7.81
N ASN A 76 7.94 -13.31 7.21
CA ASN A 76 7.83 -13.01 5.77
C ASN A 76 8.51 -11.68 5.43
N GLN A 77 8.31 -10.65 6.26
CA GLN A 77 8.92 -9.34 6.06
C GLN A 77 10.46 -9.39 6.12
N ILE A 78 11.01 -10.34 6.89
CA ILE A 78 12.46 -10.58 6.97
C ILE A 78 12.96 -11.31 5.71
N ARG A 79 12.19 -12.27 5.19
CA ARG A 79 12.54 -13.06 3.99
C ARG A 79 12.52 -12.25 2.71
N GLU A 80 11.61 -11.28 2.61
CA GLU A 80 11.39 -10.50 1.38
C GLU A 80 12.38 -9.32 1.20
N ILE A 81 13.39 -9.17 2.07
CA ILE A 81 14.37 -8.10 1.89
C ILE A 81 15.15 -8.30 0.60
N LYS A 82 15.05 -7.29 -0.27
CA LYS A 82 15.88 -7.15 -1.47
C LYS A 82 17.24 -6.58 -1.07
N TYR A 83 18.30 -7.25 -1.49
CA TYR A 83 19.67 -6.83 -1.21
C TYR A 83 20.10 -5.76 -2.22
N ASP A 84 20.43 -4.57 -1.73
CA ASP A 84 20.95 -3.50 -2.57
C ASP A 84 22.38 -3.83 -3.06
N ASN A 85 22.58 -3.76 -4.37
CA ASN A 85 23.89 -3.93 -5.00
C ASN A 85 24.91 -2.87 -4.54
N ALA A 86 24.46 -1.69 -4.06
CA ALA A 86 25.33 -0.63 -3.59
C ALA A 86 25.97 -0.92 -2.22
N ASN A 87 25.30 -1.69 -1.35
CA ASN A 87 25.79 -2.10 -0.03
C ASN A 87 25.83 -3.63 0.09
N PRO A 88 26.84 -4.28 -0.52
CA PRO A 88 26.90 -5.73 -0.56
C PRO A 88 27.04 -6.30 0.86
N ILE A 89 26.23 -7.31 1.18
CA ILE A 89 26.30 -8.07 2.44
C ILE A 89 27.56 -8.92 2.44
N ARG A 90 28.52 -8.63 3.34
CA ARG A 90 29.83 -9.32 3.42
C ARG A 90 29.96 -10.22 4.64
N ASN A 91 29.07 -10.11 5.61
CA ASN A 91 29.05 -10.96 6.80
C ASN A 91 27.65 -10.98 7.45
N ILE A 92 27.47 -11.83 8.47
CA ILE A 92 26.19 -11.95 9.18
C ILE A 92 25.78 -10.68 9.94
N ASN A 93 26.73 -9.84 10.36
CA ASN A 93 26.43 -8.55 10.99
C ASN A 93 25.89 -7.53 9.98
N ASP A 94 26.39 -7.55 8.73
CA ASP A 94 25.84 -6.70 7.67
C ASP A 94 24.39 -7.09 7.39
N LEU A 95 24.11 -8.40 7.35
CA LEU A 95 22.75 -8.92 7.22
C LEU A 95 21.90 -8.50 8.43
N HIS A 96 22.38 -8.71 9.65
CA HIS A 96 21.71 -8.25 10.87
C HIS A 96 21.39 -6.75 10.86
N ASN A 97 22.33 -5.91 10.41
CA ASN A 97 22.13 -4.46 10.30
C ASN A 97 21.06 -4.11 9.25
N ALA A 98 20.92 -4.88 8.18
CA ALA A 98 19.81 -4.72 7.23
C ALA A 98 18.47 -5.15 7.84
N LEU A 99 18.47 -6.11 8.77
CA LEU A 99 17.26 -6.64 9.43
C LEU A 99 16.82 -5.82 10.65
N ILE A 100 17.72 -5.08 11.33
CA ILE A 100 17.40 -4.39 12.59
C ILE A 100 16.20 -3.42 12.49
N PRO A 101 15.99 -2.66 11.39
CA PRO A 101 14.84 -1.78 11.26
C PRO A 101 13.51 -2.52 11.37
N ILE A 102 13.45 -3.74 10.83
CA ILE A 102 12.25 -4.60 10.88
C ILE A 102 11.94 -4.98 12.33
N LEU A 103 12.97 -5.32 13.12
CA LEU A 103 12.77 -5.66 14.52
C LEU A 103 12.20 -4.47 15.29
N TYR A 104 12.67 -3.24 15.02
CA TYR A 104 12.07 -2.07 15.64
C TYR A 104 10.58 -1.96 15.32
N GLU A 105 10.18 -2.15 14.06
CA GLU A 105 8.77 -2.13 13.65
C GLU A 105 7.93 -3.09 14.49
N PHE A 106 8.37 -4.33 14.70
CA PHE A 106 7.64 -5.31 15.51
C PHE A 106 7.42 -4.85 16.95
N PHE A 107 8.44 -4.25 17.57
CA PHE A 107 8.28 -3.73 18.93
C PHE A 107 7.46 -2.44 18.98
N LEU A 108 7.55 -1.59 17.97
CA LEU A 108 6.71 -0.39 17.86
C LEU A 108 5.23 -0.74 17.67
N GLU A 109 4.90 -1.80 16.90
CA GLU A 109 3.53 -2.34 16.83
C GLU A 109 3.00 -2.65 18.24
N LYS A 110 3.81 -3.31 19.07
CA LYS A 110 3.43 -3.64 20.45
C LYS A 110 3.30 -2.44 21.37
N ILE A 111 3.97 -1.33 21.09
CA ILE A 111 3.74 -0.07 21.81
C ILE A 111 2.33 0.47 21.49
N PHE A 112 1.84 0.35 20.25
CA PHE A 112 0.46 0.74 19.92
C PHE A 112 -0.58 -0.17 20.55
N ASP A 113 -0.35 -1.49 20.50
CA ASP A 113 -1.21 -2.48 21.17
C ASP A 113 -1.27 -2.20 22.69
N TYR A 114 -0.15 -1.80 23.29
CA TYR A 114 -0.12 -1.37 24.69
C TYR A 114 -1.02 -0.16 24.96
N PHE A 115 -1.07 0.84 24.05
CA PHE A 115 -1.95 2.00 24.22
C PHE A 115 -3.45 1.65 24.20
N ILE A 116 -3.86 0.58 23.51
CA ILE A 116 -5.26 0.13 23.47
C ILE A 116 -5.65 -0.87 24.57
N ASN A 117 -4.76 -1.10 25.55
CA ASN A 117 -4.90 -2.05 26.67
C ASN A 117 -4.88 -3.52 26.24
N ASP A 118 -4.08 -3.86 25.23
CA ASP A 118 -3.84 -5.27 24.92
C ASP A 118 -3.00 -5.96 26.02
N GLU A 119 -3.42 -7.16 26.41
CA GLU A 119 -2.80 -7.93 27.50
C GLU A 119 -1.44 -8.50 27.08
N VAL A 120 -1.32 -9.00 25.86
CA VAL A 120 -0.07 -9.55 25.33
C VAL A 120 0.97 -8.44 25.24
N ALA A 121 0.59 -7.29 24.68
CA ALA A 121 1.46 -6.12 24.62
C ALA A 121 1.89 -5.65 26.01
N SER A 122 0.99 -5.65 27.00
CA SER A 122 1.33 -5.31 28.39
C SER A 122 2.40 -6.24 28.97
N ASN A 123 2.30 -7.54 28.71
CA ASN A 123 3.30 -8.53 29.13
C ASN A 123 4.65 -8.33 28.41
N ILE A 124 4.63 -8.02 27.11
CA ILE A 124 5.83 -7.67 26.34
C ILE A 124 6.50 -6.43 26.92
N MET A 125 5.75 -5.38 27.27
CA MET A 125 6.29 -4.17 27.89
C MET A 125 6.94 -4.44 29.26
N LEU A 126 6.39 -5.37 30.05
CA LEU A 126 7.00 -5.81 31.30
C LEU A 126 8.33 -6.54 31.04
N LYS A 127 8.36 -7.47 30.09
CA LYS A 127 9.58 -8.17 29.66
C LYS A 127 10.65 -7.19 29.17
N LEU A 128 10.30 -6.25 28.30
CA LEU A 128 11.24 -5.22 27.83
C LEU A 128 11.86 -4.43 28.98
N ARG A 129 11.08 -4.15 30.04
CA ARG A 129 11.59 -3.52 31.26
C ARG A 129 12.52 -4.45 32.06
N GLU A 130 12.19 -5.73 32.19
CA GLU A 130 13.02 -6.75 32.86
C GLU A 130 14.39 -6.92 32.20
N TYR A 131 14.44 -6.82 30.87
CA TYR A 131 15.69 -6.85 30.09
C TYR A 131 16.38 -5.48 29.97
N GLU A 132 15.93 -4.47 30.73
CA GLU A 132 16.49 -3.11 30.72
C GLU A 132 16.47 -2.41 29.35
N LEU A 133 15.56 -2.83 28.47
CA LEU A 133 15.46 -2.30 27.11
C LEU A 133 14.69 -0.99 27.03
N LEU A 134 13.93 -0.65 28.08
CA LEU A 134 13.18 0.60 28.20
C LEU A 134 13.91 1.55 29.17
N PRO A 135 14.61 2.58 28.66
CA PRO A 135 15.20 3.63 29.50
C PRO A 135 14.13 4.32 30.36
N ILE A 136 14.50 4.75 31.57
CA ILE A 136 13.57 5.40 32.51
C ILE A 136 12.89 6.61 31.87
N SER A 137 13.64 7.41 31.10
CA SER A 137 13.09 8.60 30.45
C SER A 137 12.02 8.23 29.41
N PHE A 138 12.28 7.23 28.57
CA PHE A 138 11.29 6.70 27.62
C PHE A 138 10.07 6.08 28.32
N ILE A 139 10.25 5.37 29.44
CA ILE A 139 9.13 4.86 30.26
C ILE A 139 8.23 6.01 30.73
N MET A 140 8.81 7.15 31.13
CA MET A 140 8.03 8.32 31.56
C MET A 140 7.21 8.89 30.41
N GLU A 141 7.80 8.98 29.21
CA GLU A 141 7.09 9.45 28.01
C GLU A 141 5.94 8.51 27.62
N LEU A 142 6.19 7.19 27.59
CA LEU A 142 5.17 6.16 27.32
C LEU A 142 4.01 6.25 28.31
N ARG A 143 4.30 6.37 29.60
CA ARG A 143 3.26 6.54 30.64
C ARG A 143 2.46 7.83 30.46
N SER A 144 3.12 8.91 30.06
CA SER A 144 2.45 10.18 29.79
C SER A 144 1.48 10.03 28.62
N LEU A 145 1.93 9.46 27.50
CA LEU A 145 1.07 9.24 26.34
C LEU A 145 -0.07 8.26 26.64
N LYS A 146 0.21 7.18 27.37
CA LYS A 146 -0.81 6.23 27.82
C LYS A 146 -1.94 6.91 28.61
N ARG A 147 -1.60 7.80 29.54
CA ARG A 147 -2.58 8.59 30.30
C ARG A 147 -3.40 9.54 29.43
N LEU A 148 -2.83 10.08 28.36
CA LEU A 148 -3.59 10.89 27.40
C LEU A 148 -4.62 10.04 26.66
N PHE A 149 -4.24 8.85 26.20
CA PHE A 149 -5.17 7.89 25.61
C PHE A 149 -6.28 7.48 26.60
N GLU A 150 -5.95 7.19 27.86
CA GLU A 150 -6.94 6.87 28.90
C GLU A 150 -7.95 8.01 29.13
N ARG A 151 -7.54 9.27 28.93
CA ARG A 151 -8.40 10.46 29.00
C ARG A 151 -9.17 10.73 27.70
N SER A 152 -8.88 10.00 26.63
CA SER A 152 -9.52 10.14 25.32
C SER A 152 -10.06 8.80 24.82
N PRO A 153 -11.15 8.27 25.42
CA PRO A 153 -11.68 6.95 25.08
C PRO A 153 -12.05 6.77 23.60
N GLU A 154 -12.54 7.84 22.94
CA GLU A 154 -12.81 7.85 21.50
C GLU A 154 -11.54 7.53 20.69
N LYS A 155 -10.40 8.15 21.02
CA LYS A 155 -9.13 7.90 20.32
C LYS A 155 -8.63 6.48 20.55
N VAL A 156 -8.84 5.93 21.75
CA VAL A 156 -8.54 4.52 22.02
C VAL A 156 -9.39 3.59 21.15
N ASP A 157 -10.68 3.89 20.98
CA ASP A 157 -11.56 3.09 20.11
C ASP A 157 -11.18 3.21 18.63
N ASN A 158 -10.88 4.43 18.16
CA ASN A 158 -10.42 4.67 16.79
C ASN A 158 -9.10 3.95 16.51
N LEU A 159 -8.12 4.07 17.41
CA LEU A 159 -6.85 3.35 17.29
C LEU A 159 -7.07 1.84 17.30
N ARG A 160 -7.90 1.31 18.22
CA ARG A 160 -8.22 -0.11 18.26
C ARG A 160 -8.86 -0.60 16.95
N LYS A 161 -9.81 0.14 16.40
CA LYS A 161 -10.44 -0.20 15.10
C LYS A 161 -9.41 -0.17 13.98
N TYR A 162 -8.55 0.84 13.96
CA TYR A 162 -7.51 0.98 12.94
C TYR A 162 -6.50 -0.17 12.97
N LEU A 163 -5.95 -0.51 14.14
CA LEU A 163 -4.99 -1.60 14.31
C LEU A 163 -5.59 -2.96 13.90
N ASN A 164 -6.87 -3.19 14.24
CA ASN A 164 -7.59 -4.41 13.92
C ASN A 164 -7.94 -4.59 12.43
N ILE A 165 -7.69 -3.59 11.56
CA ILE A 165 -7.93 -3.72 10.11
C ILE A 165 -7.15 -4.91 9.54
N ARG A 166 -5.85 -5.01 9.87
CA ARG A 166 -4.98 -6.12 9.43
C ARG A 166 -5.62 -7.46 9.80
N ASP A 167 -5.94 -7.64 11.08
CA ASP A 167 -6.46 -8.91 11.59
C ASP A 167 -7.80 -9.29 10.97
N LYS A 168 -8.70 -8.31 10.76
CA LYS A 168 -10.00 -8.53 10.13
C LYS A 168 -9.85 -8.92 8.66
N ILE A 169 -8.99 -8.26 7.90
CA ILE A 169 -8.75 -8.58 6.50
C ILE A 169 -8.06 -9.95 6.38
N VAL A 170 -6.97 -10.17 7.12
CA VAL A 170 -6.23 -11.44 7.10
C VAL A 170 -7.13 -12.60 7.49
N LYS A 171 -7.96 -12.44 8.53
CA LYS A 171 -8.97 -13.44 8.89
C LYS A 171 -9.93 -13.71 7.74
N LYS A 172 -10.46 -12.66 7.10
CA LYS A 172 -11.40 -12.82 5.97
C LYS A 172 -10.77 -13.57 4.80
N LEU A 173 -9.52 -13.29 4.48
CA LEU A 173 -8.77 -13.97 3.43
C LEU A 173 -8.53 -15.45 3.81
N ARG A 174 -8.15 -15.74 5.06
CA ARG A 174 -7.99 -17.12 5.56
C ARG A 174 -9.28 -17.92 5.51
N ASP A 175 -10.39 -17.33 5.95
CA ASP A 175 -11.71 -17.96 5.94
C ASP A 175 -12.15 -18.33 4.51
N ASN A 176 -11.60 -17.67 3.49
CA ASN A 176 -11.85 -17.94 2.08
C ASN A 176 -10.67 -18.56 1.33
N LYS A 177 -9.63 -19.02 2.04
CA LYS A 177 -8.35 -19.49 1.46
C LYS A 177 -8.54 -20.45 0.30
N ILE A 178 -9.31 -21.53 0.52
CA ILE A 178 -9.53 -22.57 -0.51
C ILE A 178 -10.13 -21.98 -1.79
N LYS A 179 -11.03 -21.01 -1.67
CA LYS A 179 -11.70 -20.40 -2.82
C LYS A 179 -10.76 -19.44 -3.57
N ILE A 180 -9.91 -18.70 -2.84
CA ILE A 180 -8.86 -17.85 -3.41
C ILE A 180 -7.84 -18.71 -4.17
N GLU A 181 -7.41 -19.82 -3.58
CA GLU A 181 -6.43 -20.73 -4.20
C GLU A 181 -7.00 -21.48 -5.40
N LYS A 182 -8.31 -21.73 -5.41
CA LYS A 182 -9.05 -22.42 -6.49
C LYS A 182 -9.82 -21.47 -7.40
N VAL A 183 -9.37 -20.22 -7.56
CA VAL A 183 -10.00 -19.26 -8.48
C VAL A 183 -10.06 -19.82 -9.91
N ASN A 184 -9.17 -20.73 -10.29
CA ASN A 184 -9.24 -21.46 -11.57
C ASN A 184 -10.54 -22.24 -11.79
N GLY A 185 -11.25 -22.61 -10.72
CA GLY A 185 -12.56 -23.29 -10.78
C GLY A 185 -13.69 -22.42 -11.33
N LEU A 186 -13.51 -21.09 -11.42
CA LEU A 186 -14.45 -20.23 -12.13
C LEU A 186 -14.49 -20.61 -13.63
N ASN A 187 -15.53 -20.24 -14.36
CA ASN A 187 -15.62 -20.58 -15.79
C ASN A 187 -15.01 -19.51 -16.69
N ASP A 188 -15.19 -18.22 -16.36
CA ASP A 188 -14.76 -17.08 -17.18
C ASP A 188 -13.33 -16.60 -16.82
N PRO A 189 -12.39 -16.53 -17.78
CA PRO A 189 -11.09 -15.86 -17.63
C PRO A 189 -11.14 -14.47 -16.98
N ARG A 190 -12.15 -13.67 -17.34
CA ARG A 190 -12.36 -12.31 -16.80
C ARG A 190 -12.53 -12.37 -15.31
N ASP A 191 -13.46 -13.24 -14.88
CA ASP A 191 -13.76 -13.40 -13.49
C ASP A 191 -12.57 -13.92 -12.68
N LYS A 192 -11.76 -14.79 -13.30
CA LYS A 192 -10.56 -15.35 -12.67
C LYS A 192 -9.52 -14.29 -12.39
N LEU A 193 -9.04 -13.61 -13.44
CA LEU A 193 -7.84 -12.80 -13.34
C LEU A 193 -8.09 -11.46 -12.69
N GLN A 194 -9.23 -10.81 -12.96
CA GLN A 194 -9.54 -9.51 -12.38
C GLN A 194 -9.76 -9.64 -10.86
N LEU A 195 -10.50 -10.67 -10.45
CA LEU A 195 -10.71 -10.96 -9.03
C LEU A 195 -9.38 -11.30 -8.35
N PHE A 196 -8.60 -12.20 -8.96
CA PHE A 196 -7.33 -12.62 -8.40
C PHE A 196 -6.34 -11.47 -8.31
N TYR A 197 -6.27 -10.59 -9.32
CA TYR A 197 -5.45 -9.38 -9.31
C TYR A 197 -5.76 -8.50 -8.08
N MET A 198 -7.04 -8.18 -7.84
CA MET A 198 -7.43 -7.34 -6.72
C MET A 198 -7.18 -8.03 -5.36
N ILE A 199 -7.46 -9.32 -5.24
CA ILE A 199 -7.21 -10.08 -4.01
C ILE A 199 -5.70 -10.16 -3.74
N TYR A 200 -4.90 -10.43 -4.78
CA TYR A 200 -3.45 -10.51 -4.70
C TYR A 200 -2.84 -9.19 -4.22
N GLN A 201 -3.29 -8.05 -4.74
CA GLN A 201 -2.88 -6.73 -4.26
C GLN A 201 -3.17 -6.52 -2.76
N ILE A 202 -4.33 -6.99 -2.26
CA ILE A 202 -4.66 -6.92 -0.84
C ILE A 202 -3.74 -7.86 -0.02
N ILE A 203 -3.44 -9.06 -0.53
CA ILE A 203 -2.50 -10.01 0.09
C ILE A 203 -1.09 -9.37 0.18
N ASP A 204 -0.63 -8.75 -0.90
CA ASP A 204 0.67 -8.08 -0.98
C ASP A 204 0.77 -6.93 0.03
N PHE A 205 -0.26 -6.08 0.11
CA PHE A 205 -0.26 -4.97 1.06
C PHE A 205 -0.05 -5.37 2.53
N PHE A 206 -0.49 -6.58 2.91
CA PHE A 206 -0.34 -7.11 4.27
C PHE A 206 0.83 -8.08 4.43
N ASP A 207 1.62 -8.33 3.40
CA ASP A 207 2.78 -9.24 3.38
C ASP A 207 2.42 -10.68 3.83
N VAL A 208 1.23 -11.18 3.42
CA VAL A 208 0.68 -12.48 3.84
C VAL A 208 0.67 -13.54 2.72
N HIS A 209 1.58 -13.43 1.75
CA HIS A 209 1.73 -14.36 0.62
C HIS A 209 1.81 -15.83 1.02
N ASP A 210 2.62 -16.16 2.04
CA ASP A 210 2.86 -17.54 2.50
C ASP A 210 1.61 -18.25 3.04
N LEU A 211 0.52 -17.51 3.28
CA LEU A 211 -0.77 -18.11 3.63
C LEU A 211 -1.44 -18.81 2.44
N PHE A 212 -1.06 -18.51 1.20
CA PHE A 212 -1.78 -18.92 0.00
C PHE A 212 -0.88 -19.70 -0.98
N ASN A 213 -1.48 -20.69 -1.62
CA ASN A 213 -0.87 -21.45 -2.71
C ASN A 213 -1.28 -20.85 -4.06
N PHE A 214 -0.32 -20.23 -4.74
CA PHE A 214 -0.53 -19.61 -6.06
C PHE A 214 -0.27 -20.55 -7.24
N LYS A 215 -0.09 -21.85 -7.02
CA LYS A 215 0.26 -22.80 -8.09
C LYS A 215 -0.77 -22.82 -9.23
N GLU A 216 -2.06 -22.89 -8.89
CA GLU A 216 -3.13 -22.98 -9.90
C GLU A 216 -3.15 -21.75 -10.80
N ILE A 217 -3.13 -20.54 -10.23
CA ILE A 217 -3.11 -19.31 -11.04
C ILE A 217 -1.82 -19.18 -11.86
N LYS A 218 -0.68 -19.63 -11.33
CA LYS A 218 0.59 -19.67 -12.05
C LYS A 218 0.50 -20.56 -13.29
N GLU A 219 -0.09 -21.74 -13.15
CA GLU A 219 -0.30 -22.67 -14.27
C GLU A 219 -1.27 -22.09 -15.31
N TYR A 220 -2.33 -21.41 -14.89
CA TYR A 220 -3.29 -20.78 -15.80
C TYR A 220 -2.64 -19.65 -16.62
N ILE A 221 -1.95 -18.71 -15.95
CA ILE A 221 -1.27 -17.60 -16.64
C ILE A 221 -0.25 -18.12 -17.66
N LYS A 222 0.54 -19.13 -17.27
CA LYS A 222 1.57 -19.71 -18.14
C LYS A 222 1.01 -20.47 -19.34
N ASN A 223 -0.03 -21.28 -19.15
CA ASN A 223 -0.49 -22.25 -20.16
C ASN A 223 -1.63 -21.71 -21.04
N ASP A 224 -2.36 -20.69 -20.59
CA ASP A 224 -3.56 -20.18 -21.25
C ASP A 224 -3.44 -18.71 -21.69
N MET A 225 -2.24 -18.28 -22.11
CA MET A 225 -1.97 -16.89 -22.54
C MET A 225 -2.96 -16.37 -23.58
N ASN A 226 -3.36 -17.21 -24.53
CA ASN A 226 -4.36 -16.87 -25.54
C ASN A 226 -5.76 -16.60 -24.99
N LYS A 227 -6.07 -16.99 -23.75
CA LYS A 227 -7.37 -16.72 -23.12
C LYS A 227 -7.42 -15.40 -22.36
N TRP A 228 -6.27 -14.90 -21.92
CA TRP A 228 -6.20 -13.69 -21.09
C TRP A 228 -5.49 -12.52 -21.75
N LEU A 229 -4.73 -12.76 -22.83
CA LEU A 229 -4.20 -11.72 -23.69
C LEU A 229 -5.32 -11.22 -24.62
N ASP A 230 -6.33 -10.61 -24.00
CA ASP A 230 -7.56 -10.10 -24.61
C ASP A 230 -8.01 -8.84 -23.86
N THR A 231 -8.92 -8.06 -24.46
CA THR A 231 -9.60 -6.94 -23.80
C THR A 231 -11.05 -7.28 -23.46
N ILE A 232 -11.70 -6.45 -22.65
CA ILE A 232 -13.11 -6.61 -22.26
C ILE A 232 -13.95 -5.40 -22.67
N PRO A 233 -15.26 -5.56 -22.94
CA PRO A 233 -16.09 -4.44 -23.40
C PRO A 233 -16.30 -3.29 -22.40
N LEU A 234 -16.13 -3.54 -21.09
CA LEU A 234 -16.41 -2.57 -20.02
C LEU A 234 -15.19 -2.37 -19.11
N VAL A 235 -14.08 -1.94 -19.70
CA VAL A 235 -12.86 -1.63 -18.96
C VAL A 235 -13.11 -0.45 -18.02
N SER A 236 -12.82 -0.67 -16.75
CA SER A 236 -12.90 0.37 -15.71
C SER A 236 -11.86 0.12 -14.64
N LEU A 237 -11.75 1.02 -13.69
CA LEU A 237 -10.86 0.85 -12.55
C LEU A 237 -11.36 -0.19 -11.54
N LYS A 238 -12.66 -0.51 -11.58
CA LYS A 238 -13.27 -1.61 -10.84
C LYS A 238 -13.13 -2.95 -11.55
N ASN A 239 -13.07 -2.90 -12.87
CA ASN A 239 -12.89 -4.06 -13.76
C ASN A 239 -11.65 -3.81 -14.64
N PRO A 240 -10.43 -3.95 -14.07
CA PRO A 240 -9.19 -3.68 -14.80
C PRO A 240 -9.05 -4.56 -16.03
N ASP A 241 -8.37 -4.08 -17.08
CA ASP A 241 -8.30 -4.85 -18.32
C ASP A 241 -7.64 -6.22 -18.13
N LEU A 242 -8.10 -7.22 -18.88
CA LEU A 242 -7.76 -8.63 -18.67
C LEU A 242 -6.28 -8.88 -18.96
N TYR A 243 -5.77 -8.37 -20.09
CA TYR A 243 -4.35 -8.48 -20.42
C TYR A 243 -3.47 -7.82 -19.35
N TYR A 244 -3.88 -6.67 -18.80
CA TYR A 244 -3.12 -5.98 -17.77
C TYR A 244 -3.03 -6.80 -16.50
N CYS A 245 -4.14 -7.42 -16.07
CA CYS A 245 -4.15 -8.31 -14.91
C CYS A 245 -3.20 -9.50 -15.11
N GLY A 246 -3.23 -10.12 -16.31
CA GLY A 246 -2.34 -11.24 -16.65
C GLY A 246 -0.87 -10.85 -16.64
N ILE A 247 -0.49 -9.74 -17.28
CA ILE A 247 0.89 -9.22 -17.30
C ILE A 247 1.36 -8.89 -15.89
N TYR A 248 0.55 -8.15 -15.12
CA TYR A 248 0.89 -7.76 -13.75
C TYR A 248 1.16 -9.00 -12.87
N LEU A 249 0.21 -9.94 -12.86
CA LEU A 249 0.33 -11.16 -12.06
C LEU A 249 1.50 -12.03 -12.52
N ALA A 250 1.80 -12.07 -13.82
CA ALA A 250 2.97 -12.80 -14.33
C ALA A 250 4.27 -12.26 -13.75
N LEU A 251 4.43 -10.94 -13.71
CA LEU A 251 5.63 -10.30 -13.16
C LEU A 251 5.74 -10.50 -11.65
N GLU A 252 4.69 -10.18 -10.90
CA GLU A 252 4.71 -10.28 -9.43
C GLU A 252 4.93 -11.72 -8.94
N LEU A 253 4.35 -12.70 -9.64
CA LEU A 253 4.48 -14.12 -9.28
C LEU A 253 5.70 -14.80 -9.90
N ASN A 254 6.56 -14.06 -10.60
CA ASN A 254 7.75 -14.53 -11.32
C ASN A 254 7.42 -15.69 -12.29
N ILE A 255 6.42 -15.49 -13.14
CA ILE A 255 5.97 -16.43 -14.16
C ILE A 255 6.62 -16.07 -15.50
N GLU A 256 7.33 -17.03 -16.09
CA GLU A 256 7.87 -16.88 -17.44
C GLU A 256 6.74 -16.87 -18.48
N ILE A 257 6.62 -15.75 -19.21
CA ILE A 257 5.66 -15.53 -20.30
C ILE A 257 6.38 -15.06 -21.56
N ASP A 258 5.75 -15.23 -22.72
CA ASP A 258 6.28 -14.75 -24.00
C ASP A 258 6.04 -13.24 -24.16
N PHE A 259 7.04 -12.45 -23.79
CA PHE A 259 6.99 -10.99 -23.86
C PHE A 259 6.84 -10.46 -25.29
N ASP A 260 7.34 -11.16 -26.31
CA ASP A 260 7.22 -10.70 -27.70
C ASP A 260 5.76 -10.79 -28.17
N SER A 261 5.07 -11.88 -27.83
CA SER A 261 3.64 -12.02 -28.07
C SER A 261 2.82 -10.96 -27.34
N VAL A 262 3.18 -10.63 -26.08
CA VAL A 262 2.51 -9.58 -25.31
C VAL A 262 2.72 -8.21 -25.96
N LYS A 263 3.95 -7.87 -26.34
CA LYS A 263 4.26 -6.61 -27.04
C LYS A 263 3.50 -6.48 -28.35
N TYR A 264 3.43 -7.56 -29.13
CA TYR A 264 2.66 -7.59 -30.37
C TYR A 264 1.17 -7.35 -30.13
N PHE A 265 0.60 -7.96 -29.09
CA PHE A 265 -0.79 -7.71 -28.71
C PHE A 265 -1.02 -6.26 -28.30
N LEU A 266 -0.15 -5.68 -27.47
CA LEU A 266 -0.26 -4.28 -27.06
C LEU A 266 -0.21 -3.33 -28.27
N LEU A 267 0.64 -3.58 -29.26
CA LEU A 267 0.67 -2.78 -30.49
C LEU A 267 -0.66 -2.84 -31.27
N ARG A 268 -1.36 -3.98 -31.25
CA ARG A 268 -2.71 -4.06 -31.82
C ARG A 268 -3.73 -3.25 -31.03
N ILE A 269 -3.67 -3.29 -29.69
CA ILE A 269 -4.52 -2.45 -28.83
C ILE A 269 -4.26 -0.96 -29.10
N TYR A 270 -3.00 -0.59 -29.32
CA TYR A 270 -2.65 0.77 -29.74
C TYR A 270 -3.39 1.16 -31.04
N ASP A 271 -3.32 0.33 -32.09
CA ASP A 271 -3.98 0.59 -33.37
C ASP A 271 -5.51 0.70 -33.20
N GLU A 272 -6.12 -0.20 -32.42
CA GLU A 272 -7.56 -0.17 -32.10
C GLU A 272 -7.95 1.14 -31.40
N LEU A 273 -7.16 1.60 -30.42
CA LEU A 273 -7.45 2.83 -29.67
C LEU A 273 -7.40 4.10 -30.53
N ILE A 274 -6.48 4.18 -31.49
CA ILE A 274 -6.35 5.38 -32.34
C ILE A 274 -7.33 5.37 -33.52
N ASP A 275 -7.79 4.18 -33.96
CA ASP A 275 -8.74 4.04 -35.05
C ASP A 275 -10.19 4.21 -34.59
N GLU A 276 -10.53 3.75 -33.37
CA GLU A 276 -11.91 3.78 -32.85
C GLU A 276 -12.33 5.12 -32.24
N PHE A 277 -11.39 5.90 -31.69
CA PHE A 277 -11.69 7.09 -30.89
C PHE A 277 -11.11 8.37 -31.49
N GLU A 278 -11.90 9.45 -31.50
CA GLU A 278 -11.43 10.76 -31.97
C GLU A 278 -10.52 11.44 -30.94
N ALA A 279 -10.82 11.23 -29.66
CA ALA A 279 -10.08 11.72 -28.50
C ALA A 279 -9.83 10.57 -27.48
N PRO A 280 -8.88 9.66 -27.75
CA PRO A 280 -8.70 8.43 -26.96
C PRO A 280 -8.51 8.69 -25.47
N ILE A 281 -7.76 9.74 -25.10
CA ILE A 281 -7.50 10.11 -23.69
C ILE A 281 -8.76 10.47 -22.90
N ILE A 282 -9.85 10.86 -23.57
CA ILE A 282 -11.13 11.20 -22.94
C ILE A 282 -12.13 10.05 -23.11
N GLU A 283 -12.30 9.57 -24.34
CA GLU A 283 -13.34 8.60 -24.69
C GLU A 283 -13.01 7.17 -24.25
N ALA A 284 -11.73 6.83 -24.17
CA ALA A 284 -11.22 5.52 -23.78
C ALA A 284 -10.20 5.63 -22.63
N THR A 285 -10.46 6.56 -21.69
CA THR A 285 -9.54 6.92 -20.59
C THR A 285 -8.96 5.70 -19.87
N ASN A 286 -9.80 4.72 -19.51
CA ASN A 286 -9.36 3.53 -18.77
C ASN A 286 -8.52 2.59 -19.64
N GLN A 287 -8.90 2.38 -20.90
CA GLN A 287 -8.16 1.54 -21.84
C GLN A 287 -6.78 2.14 -22.13
N VAL A 288 -6.71 3.46 -22.38
CA VAL A 288 -5.44 4.18 -22.55
C VAL A 288 -4.57 4.04 -21.29
N TYR A 289 -5.17 4.16 -20.10
CA TYR A 289 -4.45 3.98 -18.84
C TYR A 289 -3.85 2.58 -18.68
N PHE A 290 -4.65 1.52 -18.91
CA PHE A 290 -4.16 0.14 -18.82
C PHE A 290 -3.19 -0.20 -19.94
N PHE A 291 -3.33 0.42 -21.12
CA PHE A 291 -2.39 0.25 -22.23
C PHE A 291 -1.01 0.80 -21.85
N PHE A 292 -0.93 2.02 -21.31
CA PHE A 292 0.34 2.57 -20.83
C PHE A 292 0.92 1.73 -19.69
N LYS A 293 0.10 1.33 -18.72
CA LYS A 293 0.54 0.47 -17.60
C LYS A 293 1.09 -0.88 -18.09
N GLY A 294 0.39 -1.55 -19.00
CA GLY A 294 0.84 -2.81 -19.60
C GLY A 294 2.12 -2.62 -20.42
N SER A 295 2.21 -1.54 -21.20
CA SER A 295 3.39 -1.21 -22.01
C SER A 295 4.63 -0.99 -21.14
N TRP A 296 4.51 -0.27 -20.03
CA TRP A 296 5.62 -0.07 -19.10
C TRP A 296 6.05 -1.36 -18.40
N LEU A 297 5.11 -2.22 -18.02
CA LEU A 297 5.42 -3.49 -17.36
C LEU A 297 6.26 -4.44 -18.24
N VAL A 298 6.14 -4.32 -19.57
CA VAL A 298 6.91 -5.15 -20.51
C VAL A 298 8.03 -4.39 -21.23
N ASP A 299 8.34 -3.17 -20.82
CA ASP A 299 9.31 -2.31 -21.52
C ASP A 299 9.01 -2.19 -23.03
N LEU A 300 7.75 -1.89 -23.38
CA LEU A 300 7.36 -1.52 -24.74
C LEU A 300 7.60 -0.02 -24.94
N GLU A 301 8.59 0.31 -25.76
CA GLU A 301 8.90 1.69 -26.12
C GLU A 301 7.92 2.23 -27.17
N LEU A 302 7.32 3.38 -26.90
CA LEU A 302 6.45 4.10 -27.83
C LEU A 302 7.15 5.37 -28.31
N SER A 303 7.01 5.67 -29.59
CA SER A 303 7.51 6.94 -30.14
C SER A 303 6.67 8.12 -29.68
N ASP A 304 7.27 9.33 -29.67
CA ASP A 304 6.56 10.58 -29.36
C ASP A 304 5.32 10.79 -30.24
N GLY A 305 5.35 10.31 -31.49
CA GLY A 305 4.20 10.36 -32.40
C GLY A 305 3.05 9.49 -31.92
N GLN A 306 3.35 8.24 -31.52
CA GLN A 306 2.36 7.32 -30.99
C GLN A 306 1.75 7.83 -29.68
N ILE A 307 2.58 8.38 -28.79
CA ILE A 307 2.11 9.00 -27.55
C ILE A 307 1.16 10.16 -27.86
N LYS A 308 1.46 11.00 -28.85
CA LYS A 308 0.59 12.13 -29.23
C LYS A 308 -0.78 11.69 -29.75
N GLU A 309 -0.85 10.62 -30.53
CA GLU A 309 -2.15 10.12 -31.04
C GLU A 309 -3.03 9.59 -29.89
N LEU A 310 -2.45 8.87 -28.91
CA LEU A 310 -3.18 8.43 -27.72
C LEU A 310 -3.68 9.59 -26.84
N LEU A 311 -2.95 10.69 -26.82
CA LEU A 311 -3.28 11.89 -26.05
C LEU A 311 -4.13 12.91 -26.82
N LYS A 312 -4.54 12.58 -28.04
CA LYS A 312 -5.33 13.47 -28.89
C LYS A 312 -6.68 13.79 -28.23
N GLY A 313 -7.09 15.05 -28.37
CA GLY A 313 -8.39 15.53 -27.86
C GLY A 313 -8.51 17.04 -27.97
N ASP A 314 -9.48 17.49 -28.74
CA ASP A 314 -9.77 18.91 -28.93
C ASP A 314 -10.31 19.57 -27.67
N LYS A 315 -10.22 20.91 -27.59
CA LYS A 315 -10.63 21.69 -26.41
C LYS A 315 -12.07 21.44 -25.97
N ASP A 316 -12.95 21.12 -26.91
CA ASP A 316 -14.36 20.87 -26.63
C ASP A 316 -14.56 19.62 -25.74
N PHE A 317 -13.73 18.58 -25.90
CA PHE A 317 -13.74 17.40 -25.03
C PHE A 317 -13.40 17.73 -23.57
N PHE A 318 -12.63 18.80 -23.34
CA PHE A 318 -12.27 19.30 -22.00
C PHE A 318 -13.23 20.37 -21.49
N SER A 319 -14.38 20.58 -22.13
CA SER A 319 -15.42 21.45 -21.60
C SER A 319 -16.11 20.81 -20.39
N SER A 320 -16.57 21.64 -19.44
CA SER A 320 -17.33 21.18 -18.26
C SER A 320 -18.50 20.25 -18.63
N ARG A 321 -19.16 20.50 -19.78
CA ARG A 321 -20.27 19.67 -20.26
C ARG A 321 -19.88 18.22 -20.54
N ASN A 322 -18.66 17.99 -21.01
CA ASN A 322 -18.14 16.65 -21.32
C ASN A 322 -17.49 16.03 -20.07
N LEU A 323 -16.67 16.80 -19.35
CA LEU A 323 -15.99 16.32 -18.14
C LEU A 323 -16.96 15.90 -17.02
N GLN A 324 -18.13 16.52 -16.90
CA GLN A 324 -19.14 16.12 -15.91
C GLN A 324 -19.67 14.69 -16.11
N ASN A 325 -19.51 14.11 -17.30
CA ASN A 325 -19.96 12.75 -17.61
C ASN A 325 -18.91 11.68 -17.29
N LEU A 326 -17.65 12.08 -17.08
CA LEU A 326 -16.58 11.16 -16.68
C LEU A 326 -16.63 10.90 -15.18
N GLU A 327 -16.15 9.74 -14.76
CA GLU A 327 -15.93 9.41 -13.36
C GLU A 327 -14.84 10.30 -12.74
N THR A 328 -14.95 10.55 -11.44
CA THR A 328 -13.94 11.35 -10.71
C THR A 328 -12.56 10.72 -10.80
N SER A 329 -12.49 9.40 -10.81
CA SER A 329 -11.25 8.65 -10.98
C SER A 329 -10.67 8.79 -12.39
N GLU A 330 -11.50 8.75 -13.44
CA GLU A 330 -11.10 8.99 -14.83
C GLU A 330 -10.52 10.40 -15.04
N LEU A 331 -11.17 11.42 -14.47
CA LEU A 331 -10.67 12.80 -14.47
C LEU A 331 -9.25 12.88 -13.90
N VAL A 332 -9.00 12.19 -12.78
CA VAL A 332 -7.67 12.12 -12.20
C VAL A 332 -6.70 11.30 -13.07
N ILE A 333 -7.15 10.22 -13.69
CA ILE A 333 -6.30 9.38 -14.54
C ILE A 333 -5.76 10.14 -15.72
N ILE A 334 -6.56 10.99 -16.35
CA ILE A 334 -6.10 11.87 -17.44
C ILE A 334 -4.89 12.69 -16.95
N LEU A 335 -5.02 13.33 -15.79
CA LEU A 335 -3.93 14.11 -15.17
C LEU A 335 -2.73 13.24 -14.81
N LYS A 336 -2.97 12.02 -14.32
CA LYS A 336 -1.94 11.05 -13.97
C LYS A 336 -1.15 10.62 -15.21
N ILE A 337 -1.81 10.33 -16.34
CA ILE A 337 -1.16 9.96 -17.61
C ILE A 337 -0.22 11.09 -18.05
N TYR A 338 -0.70 12.34 -18.07
CA TYR A 338 0.17 13.49 -18.40
C TYR A 338 1.38 13.61 -17.47
N ASN A 339 1.21 13.36 -16.18
CA ASN A 339 2.30 13.40 -15.20
C ASN A 339 3.30 12.26 -15.41
N MET A 340 2.82 11.03 -15.64
CA MET A 340 3.68 9.87 -15.88
C MET A 340 4.56 10.06 -17.12
N LEU A 341 4.02 10.70 -18.16
CA LEU A 341 4.72 11.01 -19.41
C LEU A 341 5.58 12.28 -19.34
N GLY A 342 5.61 13.00 -18.21
CA GLY A 342 6.34 14.27 -18.10
C GLY A 342 5.80 15.39 -18.99
N LEU A 343 4.50 15.34 -19.30
CA LEU A 343 3.78 16.28 -20.15
C LEU A 343 2.84 17.21 -19.37
N TYR A 344 2.63 16.96 -18.08
CA TYR A 344 1.70 17.71 -17.23
C TYR A 344 1.88 19.24 -17.32
N GLU A 345 3.11 19.74 -17.20
CA GLU A 345 3.42 21.19 -17.29
C GLU A 345 3.48 21.73 -18.73
N LYS A 346 3.43 20.85 -19.74
CA LYS A 346 3.49 21.20 -21.17
C LYS A 346 2.10 21.29 -21.82
N GLU A 347 1.09 20.70 -21.18
CA GLU A 347 -0.27 20.67 -21.69
C GLU A 347 -0.97 22.03 -21.52
N ASP A 348 -2.05 22.27 -22.26
CA ASP A 348 -2.83 23.52 -22.17
C ASP A 348 -3.35 23.71 -20.71
N PRO A 349 -2.92 24.77 -20.00
CA PRO A 349 -3.34 25.02 -18.62
C PRO A 349 -4.86 25.10 -18.46
N GLN A 350 -5.59 25.54 -19.50
CA GLN A 350 -7.05 25.60 -19.45
C GLN A 350 -7.67 24.21 -19.37
N LYS A 351 -7.16 23.22 -20.12
CA LYS A 351 -7.64 21.83 -20.06
C LYS A 351 -7.44 21.27 -18.67
N ILE A 352 -6.24 21.45 -18.14
CA ILE A 352 -5.83 20.98 -16.80
C ILE A 352 -6.72 21.62 -15.72
N ASN A 353 -6.92 22.94 -15.78
CA ASN A 353 -7.77 23.66 -14.83
C ASN A 353 -9.24 23.20 -14.89
N ASN A 354 -9.80 22.99 -16.09
CA ASN A 354 -11.18 22.51 -16.22
C ASN A 354 -11.39 21.15 -15.55
N ILE A 355 -10.41 20.23 -15.67
CA ILE A 355 -10.46 18.93 -14.99
C ILE A 355 -10.41 19.14 -13.47
N PHE A 356 -9.56 20.03 -12.97
CA PHE A 356 -9.48 20.31 -11.53
C PHE A 356 -10.73 20.92 -10.95
N ASP A 357 -11.33 21.86 -11.67
CA ASP A 357 -12.56 22.51 -11.22
C ASP A 357 -13.68 21.47 -11.09
N GLU A 358 -13.78 20.54 -12.06
CA GLU A 358 -14.72 19.42 -11.98
C GLU A 358 -14.41 18.47 -10.79
N ILE A 359 -13.13 18.15 -10.55
CA ILE A 359 -12.75 17.32 -9.39
C ILE A 359 -13.14 18.02 -8.07
N ARG A 360 -12.89 19.33 -7.95
CA ARG A 360 -13.21 20.12 -6.74
C ARG A 360 -14.70 20.16 -6.46
N GLU A 361 -15.53 20.27 -7.48
CA GLU A 361 -17.00 20.21 -7.33
C GLU A 361 -17.49 18.88 -6.74
N ARG A 362 -16.69 17.81 -6.82
CA ARG A 362 -17.01 16.46 -6.33
C ARG A 362 -16.38 16.14 -4.98
N ILE A 363 -15.70 17.09 -4.36
CA ILE A 363 -15.23 16.99 -2.98
C ILE A 363 -16.27 17.62 -2.07
N THR A 364 -16.95 16.79 -1.27
CA THR A 364 -17.98 17.24 -0.32
C THR A 364 -17.50 17.06 1.12
N ASP A 365 -18.17 17.70 2.07
CA ASP A 365 -17.96 17.44 3.51
C ASP A 365 -18.17 15.95 3.86
N SER A 366 -19.06 15.28 3.10
CA SER A 366 -19.37 13.86 3.23
C SER A 366 -18.35 12.92 2.57
N GLY A 367 -17.39 13.46 1.83
CA GLY A 367 -16.31 12.73 1.16
C GLY A 367 -16.33 12.98 -0.34
N ILE A 368 -15.70 12.09 -1.10
CA ILE A 368 -15.49 12.26 -2.54
C ILE A 368 -16.47 11.37 -3.31
N ILE A 369 -17.28 11.99 -4.17
CA ILE A 369 -18.29 11.31 -4.98
C ILE A 369 -17.74 10.90 -6.35
N GLN A 370 -18.25 9.80 -6.92
CA GLN A 370 -17.81 9.27 -8.22
C GLN A 370 -18.26 10.13 -9.41
N TYR A 371 -19.42 10.77 -9.29
CA TYR A 371 -20.03 11.67 -10.27
C TYR A 371 -20.66 12.85 -9.53
N ARG A 372 -21.01 13.95 -10.20
CA ARG A 372 -21.67 15.13 -9.58
C ARG A 372 -22.90 14.78 -8.70
N ASN A 373 -23.68 13.78 -9.13
CA ASN A 373 -24.83 13.25 -8.37
C ASN A 373 -24.63 11.78 -7.95
N GLY A 374 -23.38 11.33 -7.90
CA GLY A 374 -23.00 9.95 -7.62
C GLY A 374 -22.90 9.65 -6.12
N PHE A 375 -22.61 8.39 -5.82
CA PHE A 375 -22.32 7.95 -4.47
C PHE A 375 -20.85 8.22 -4.10
N LEU A 376 -20.56 8.20 -2.81
CA LEU A 376 -19.20 8.28 -2.29
C LEU A 376 -18.47 6.95 -2.55
N SER A 377 -17.31 6.99 -3.19
CA SER A 377 -16.54 5.78 -3.55
C SER A 377 -15.13 5.82 -2.96
N SER A 378 -14.58 4.64 -2.67
CA SER A 378 -13.18 4.51 -2.23
C SER A 378 -12.23 4.70 -3.41
N GLU A 379 -12.64 4.33 -4.61
CA GLU A 379 -11.89 4.60 -5.84
C GLU A 379 -11.71 6.10 -6.08
N ALA A 380 -12.79 6.88 -6.14
CA ALA A 380 -12.68 8.33 -6.27
C ALA A 380 -11.85 8.96 -5.14
N THR A 381 -12.00 8.44 -3.91
CA THR A 381 -11.22 8.95 -2.77
C THR A 381 -9.72 8.70 -2.95
N TYR A 382 -9.33 7.48 -3.36
CA TYR A 382 -7.94 7.13 -3.66
C TYR A 382 -7.34 8.05 -4.72
N TYR A 383 -8.01 8.14 -5.87
CA TYR A 383 -7.49 8.92 -6.99
C TYR A 383 -7.39 10.40 -6.68
N VAL A 384 -8.40 11.00 -6.07
CA VAL A 384 -8.31 12.42 -5.68
C VAL A 384 -7.20 12.64 -4.66
N PHE A 385 -7.07 11.79 -3.63
CA PHE A 385 -5.98 11.92 -2.66
C PHE A 385 -4.60 11.84 -3.35
N PHE A 386 -4.42 10.90 -4.28
CA PHE A 386 -3.21 10.79 -5.09
C PHE A 386 -2.97 12.02 -5.98
N CYS A 387 -4.02 12.59 -6.56
CA CYS A 387 -3.94 13.78 -7.40
C CYS A 387 -3.38 14.99 -6.64
N TYR A 388 -3.87 15.22 -5.42
CA TYR A 388 -3.36 16.29 -4.56
C TYR A 388 -1.92 16.01 -4.09
N TYR A 389 -1.54 14.74 -3.93
CA TYR A 389 -0.17 14.34 -3.60
C TYR A 389 0.80 14.63 -4.74
N MET A 390 0.46 14.22 -5.96
CA MET A 390 1.20 14.48 -7.19
C MET A 390 1.53 15.97 -7.37
N ARG A 391 0.60 16.85 -6.99
CA ARG A 391 0.72 18.32 -7.13
C ARG A 391 1.29 19.04 -5.92
N ASN A 392 1.69 18.34 -4.87
CA ASN A 392 2.13 18.95 -3.61
C ASN A 392 1.06 19.86 -2.95
N SER A 393 -0.22 19.55 -3.14
CA SER A 393 -1.35 20.38 -2.69
C SER A 393 -2.17 19.72 -1.58
N MET A 394 -1.63 18.68 -0.91
CA MET A 394 -2.30 17.95 0.19
C MET A 394 -2.85 18.84 1.32
N ARG A 395 -2.36 20.07 1.47
CA ARG A 395 -2.92 21.07 2.42
C ARG A 395 -4.38 21.41 2.14
N GLU A 396 -4.83 21.34 0.89
CA GLU A 396 -6.23 21.57 0.50
C GLU A 396 -7.17 20.49 1.06
N LEU A 397 -6.64 19.30 1.36
CA LEU A 397 -7.42 18.19 1.89
C LEU A 397 -7.39 18.06 3.43
N LYS A 398 -6.59 18.86 4.14
CA LYS A 398 -6.22 18.67 5.57
C LYS A 398 -7.37 18.61 6.60
N ASP A 399 -8.54 19.14 6.24
CA ASP A 399 -9.69 19.28 7.15
C ASP A 399 -10.77 18.22 6.90
N TYR A 400 -10.61 17.39 5.86
CA TYR A 400 -11.52 16.30 5.57
C TYR A 400 -11.17 15.04 6.39
N ASN A 401 -12.12 14.51 7.16
CA ASN A 401 -11.93 13.26 7.89
C ASN A 401 -12.19 12.04 6.97
N PHE A 402 -11.20 11.70 6.15
CA PHE A 402 -11.28 10.52 5.29
C PHE A 402 -11.15 9.21 6.07
N LEU A 403 -10.31 9.20 7.12
CA LEU A 403 -9.88 7.97 7.76
C LEU A 403 -11.04 7.22 8.41
N GLU A 404 -11.90 7.91 9.17
CA GLU A 404 -13.07 7.28 9.81
C GLU A 404 -13.96 6.56 8.80
N ARG A 405 -14.19 7.18 7.64
CA ARG A 405 -15.03 6.64 6.57
C ARG A 405 -14.39 5.44 5.90
N ILE A 406 -13.09 5.49 5.66
CA ILE A 406 -12.33 4.37 5.09
C ILE A 406 -12.40 3.17 6.03
N ILE A 407 -12.13 3.37 7.32
CA ILE A 407 -12.22 2.30 8.33
C ILE A 407 -13.65 1.73 8.33
N SER A 408 -14.68 2.57 8.41
CA SER A 408 -16.07 2.13 8.41
C SER A 408 -16.43 1.31 7.16
N ARG A 409 -15.98 1.73 5.97
CA ARG A 409 -16.19 0.99 4.71
C ARG A 409 -15.48 -0.34 4.69
N ILE A 410 -14.23 -0.41 5.15
CA ILE A 410 -13.49 -1.66 5.25
C ILE A 410 -14.27 -2.65 6.12
N TYR A 411 -14.68 -2.24 7.32
CA TYR A 411 -15.43 -3.12 8.22
C TYR A 411 -16.75 -3.59 7.60
N ARG A 412 -17.55 -2.66 7.06
CA ARG A 412 -18.83 -2.99 6.41
C ARG A 412 -18.63 -3.94 5.24
N ASN A 413 -17.67 -3.66 4.36
CA ASN A 413 -17.41 -4.47 3.18
C ASN A 413 -16.92 -5.87 3.56
N LEU A 414 -16.07 -5.99 4.59
CA LEU A 414 -15.61 -7.29 5.10
C LEU A 414 -16.73 -8.14 5.70
N GLU A 415 -17.76 -7.52 6.29
CA GLU A 415 -18.92 -8.26 6.81
C GLU A 415 -19.71 -8.94 5.69
N ILE A 416 -19.93 -8.23 4.58
CA ILE A 416 -20.77 -8.71 3.47
C ILE A 416 -20.00 -9.46 2.38
N LEU A 417 -18.68 -9.23 2.26
CA LEU A 417 -17.88 -9.82 1.19
C LEU A 417 -17.91 -11.35 1.31
N ALA A 418 -18.29 -12.03 0.25
CA ALA A 418 -18.08 -13.47 0.10
C ALA A 418 -17.18 -13.65 -1.12
N ILE A 419 -16.01 -14.26 -0.92
CA ILE A 419 -15.18 -14.67 -2.05
C ILE A 419 -15.76 -16.03 -2.48
N SER A 420 -16.43 -16.07 -3.62
CA SER A 420 -17.06 -17.27 -4.23
C SER A 420 -17.27 -17.05 -5.73
N GLU A 421 -17.93 -18.00 -6.41
CA GLU A 421 -18.32 -17.84 -7.81
C GLU A 421 -19.25 -16.65 -8.05
N GLU A 422 -19.95 -16.19 -7.01
CA GLU A 422 -20.85 -15.03 -7.03
C GLU A 422 -20.20 -13.79 -6.39
N THR A 423 -18.86 -13.70 -6.40
CA THR A 423 -18.17 -12.55 -5.78
C THR A 423 -18.63 -11.25 -6.43
N ASN A 424 -19.07 -10.30 -5.60
CA ASN A 424 -19.41 -8.97 -6.07
C ASN A 424 -18.11 -8.15 -6.28
N TYR A 425 -17.75 -7.90 -7.53
CA TYR A 425 -16.57 -7.12 -7.92
C TYR A 425 -16.56 -5.72 -7.34
N ASP A 426 -17.71 -5.04 -7.25
CA ASP A 426 -17.78 -3.70 -6.67
C ASP A 426 -17.36 -3.71 -5.20
N LEU A 427 -17.72 -4.76 -4.45
CA LEU A 427 -17.32 -4.89 -3.04
C LEU A 427 -15.83 -5.18 -2.89
N VAL A 428 -15.27 -6.03 -3.75
CA VAL A 428 -13.83 -6.31 -3.76
C VAL A 428 -13.05 -5.06 -4.14
N SER A 429 -13.48 -4.36 -5.19
CA SER A 429 -12.89 -3.12 -5.66
C SER A 429 -12.93 -2.02 -4.60
N GLU A 430 -14.07 -1.83 -3.91
CA GLU A 430 -14.17 -0.86 -2.82
C GLU A 430 -13.25 -1.22 -1.64
N LEU A 431 -13.07 -2.51 -1.33
CA LEU A 431 -12.12 -2.95 -0.31
C LEU A 431 -10.66 -2.70 -0.78
N PHE A 432 -10.34 -3.06 -2.02
CA PHE A 432 -9.03 -2.82 -2.64
C PHE A 432 -8.66 -1.34 -2.57
N TYR A 433 -9.49 -0.44 -3.09
CA TYR A 433 -9.19 1.00 -3.04
C TYR A 433 -9.19 1.55 -1.62
N SER A 434 -9.96 1.00 -0.69
CA SER A 434 -9.86 1.38 0.73
C SER A 434 -8.47 1.08 1.30
N VAL A 435 -7.91 -0.08 0.95
CA VAL A 435 -6.54 -0.48 1.33
C VAL A 435 -5.50 0.41 0.64
N GLU A 436 -5.69 0.74 -0.64
CA GLU A 436 -4.81 1.66 -1.37
C GLU A 436 -4.80 3.07 -0.76
N ILE A 437 -5.92 3.56 -0.22
CA ILE A 437 -5.92 4.84 0.51
C ILE A 437 -5.13 4.72 1.82
N LEU A 438 -5.24 3.59 2.53
CA LEU A 438 -4.41 3.36 3.72
C LEU A 438 -2.91 3.37 3.36
N ARG A 439 -2.52 2.84 2.20
CA ARG A 439 -1.15 2.98 1.68
C ARG A 439 -0.77 4.45 1.58
N LEU A 440 -1.57 5.27 0.89
CA LEU A 440 -1.27 6.69 0.71
C LEU A 440 -1.17 7.42 2.07
N LEU A 441 -2.07 7.15 3.00
CA LEU A 441 -2.08 7.79 4.31
C LEU A 441 -0.85 7.44 5.17
N ASN A 442 -0.27 6.25 5.00
CA ASN A 442 0.87 5.80 5.79
C ASN A 442 2.23 6.06 5.15
N CYS A 443 2.30 6.06 3.82
CA CYS A 443 3.54 6.13 3.07
C CYS A 443 3.83 7.53 2.49
N ILE A 444 2.88 8.47 2.56
CA ILE A 444 3.11 9.87 2.17
C ILE A 444 3.50 10.68 3.41
N GLU A 445 4.77 11.08 3.47
CA GLU A 445 5.38 11.73 4.63
C GLU A 445 5.29 13.26 4.56
N THR A 446 4.08 13.77 4.27
CA THR A 446 3.82 15.21 4.34
C THR A 446 3.09 15.53 5.63
N LYS A 447 3.34 16.72 6.19
CA LYS A 447 2.68 17.19 7.42
C LYS A 447 1.17 17.11 7.33
N SER A 448 0.58 17.47 6.19
CA SER A 448 -0.86 17.38 5.96
C SER A 448 -1.39 15.95 6.10
N VAL A 449 -0.67 14.96 5.56
CA VAL A 449 -1.07 13.54 5.63
C VAL A 449 -0.89 12.97 7.04
N ILE A 450 0.23 13.26 7.69
CA ILE A 450 0.45 12.86 9.09
C ILE A 450 -0.65 13.44 10.00
N LEU A 451 -1.07 14.69 9.77
CA LEU A 451 -2.16 15.30 10.52
C LEU A 451 -3.51 14.60 10.32
N HIS A 452 -3.79 14.01 9.16
CA HIS A 452 -5.00 13.21 8.96
C HIS A 452 -5.04 12.00 9.90
N LEU A 453 -3.92 11.27 9.98
CA LEU A 453 -3.79 10.15 10.90
C LEU A 453 -3.85 10.63 12.36
N ALA A 454 -3.08 11.66 12.72
CA ALA A 454 -2.96 12.16 14.08
C ALA A 454 -4.31 12.65 14.64
N LYS A 455 -5.04 13.48 13.90
CA LYS A 455 -6.35 14.03 14.32
C LYS A 455 -7.37 12.91 14.62
N HIS A 456 -7.34 11.82 13.86
CA HIS A 456 -8.30 10.73 14.04
C HIS A 456 -7.87 9.74 15.13
N LEU A 457 -6.57 9.39 15.19
CA LEU A 457 -6.06 8.26 15.97
C LEU A 457 -5.41 8.65 17.31
N PHE A 458 -4.97 9.90 17.48
CA PHE A 458 -4.20 10.32 18.66
C PHE A 458 -4.92 11.41 19.48
N PRO A 459 -4.58 11.56 20.77
CA PRO A 459 -5.03 12.67 21.61
C PRO A 459 -4.55 14.03 21.08
N GLU A 460 -5.30 15.10 21.37
CA GLU A 460 -5.07 16.45 20.84
C GLU A 460 -3.65 16.96 21.12
N GLN A 461 -3.05 16.62 22.26
CA GLN A 461 -1.69 17.06 22.60
C GLN A 461 -0.63 16.50 21.64
N VAL A 462 -0.87 15.32 21.06
CA VAL A 462 -0.01 14.75 20.01
C VAL A 462 -0.21 15.55 18.71
N VAL A 463 -1.46 15.89 18.38
CA VAL A 463 -1.81 16.70 17.20
C VAL A 463 -1.16 18.09 17.28
N GLU A 464 -1.26 18.77 18.42
CA GLU A 464 -0.62 20.06 18.69
C GLU A 464 0.90 19.98 18.52
N LYS A 465 1.52 18.90 19.01
CA LYS A 465 2.96 18.69 18.85
C LYS A 465 3.33 18.53 17.38
N VAL A 466 2.62 17.69 16.62
CA VAL A 466 2.86 17.52 15.16
C VAL A 466 2.63 18.84 14.41
N LEU A 467 1.62 19.62 14.80
CA LEU A 467 1.35 20.94 14.22
C LEU A 467 2.47 21.94 14.47
N SER A 468 3.17 21.85 15.61
CA SER A 468 4.27 22.77 15.97
C SER A 468 5.59 22.51 15.23
N ILE A 469 5.73 21.38 14.55
CA ILE A 469 6.95 21.00 13.83
C ILE A 469 6.94 21.66 12.45
N ASP A 470 7.97 22.43 12.12
CA ASP A 470 8.05 23.17 10.85
C ASP A 470 8.20 22.22 9.65
N ASP A 471 9.21 21.35 9.68
CA ASP A 471 9.49 20.36 8.65
C ASP A 471 9.66 18.96 9.27
N ILE A 472 9.12 17.94 8.59
CA ILE A 472 9.35 16.54 8.92
C ILE A 472 10.67 16.14 8.29
N VAL A 473 11.71 16.01 9.10
CA VAL A 473 13.02 15.52 8.64
C VAL A 473 13.02 14.00 8.77
N SER A 474 12.98 13.28 7.65
CA SER A 474 12.93 11.81 7.59
C SER A 474 14.28 11.14 7.85
N ASP A 475 15.40 11.87 7.78
CA ASP A 475 16.77 11.31 7.80
C ASP A 475 17.18 10.63 9.12
N THR A 476 16.37 10.70 10.18
CA THR A 476 16.69 10.11 11.49
C THR A 476 15.93 8.84 11.82
N ALA A 477 14.94 8.47 11.02
CA ALA A 477 14.07 7.35 11.32
C ALA A 477 14.82 6.01 11.28
N LYS A 478 14.44 5.11 12.18
CA LYS A 478 15.15 3.84 12.41
C LYS A 478 14.45 2.61 11.83
N PHE A 479 13.22 2.75 11.36
CA PHE A 479 12.42 1.69 10.70
C PHE A 479 12.47 1.84 9.17
N ARG A 480 11.91 0.88 8.43
CA ARG A 480 11.89 0.97 6.95
C ARG A 480 10.88 2.01 6.49
N HIS A 481 11.24 2.75 5.46
CA HIS A 481 10.36 3.71 4.81
C HIS A 481 9.91 3.16 3.47
N ILE A 482 8.61 2.92 3.36
CA ILE A 482 7.99 2.64 2.08
C ILE A 482 7.48 3.96 1.54
N TYR A 483 7.92 4.33 0.35
CA TYR A 483 7.50 5.55 -0.33
C TYR A 483 6.49 5.24 -1.43
N VAL A 484 5.67 6.24 -1.75
CA VAL A 484 4.80 6.21 -2.93
C VAL A 484 5.35 7.21 -3.94
N SER A 485 5.67 6.72 -5.13
CA SER A 485 6.12 7.56 -6.24
C SER A 485 5.08 8.61 -6.59
N LYS A 486 5.49 9.88 -6.65
CA LYS A 486 4.63 10.97 -7.14
C LYS A 486 4.33 10.84 -8.64
N GLN A 487 5.17 10.12 -9.38
CA GLN A 487 5.01 9.98 -10.82
C GLN A 487 3.89 9.00 -11.18
N ASN A 488 3.92 7.80 -10.59
CA ASN A 488 3.04 6.69 -11.00
C ASN A 488 2.18 6.10 -9.85
N GLY A 489 2.44 6.48 -8.59
CA GLY A 489 1.74 5.95 -7.42
C GLY A 489 2.19 4.56 -6.98
N GLU A 490 3.27 4.04 -7.56
CA GLU A 490 3.84 2.74 -7.20
C GLU A 490 4.68 2.82 -5.92
N LYS A 491 4.77 1.68 -5.25
CA LYS A 491 5.57 1.45 -4.04
C LYS A 491 7.06 1.50 -4.39
N ILE A 492 7.83 2.30 -3.67
CA ILE A 492 9.30 2.33 -3.72
C ILE A 492 9.78 1.93 -2.32
N CYS A 493 10.56 0.85 -2.23
CA CYS A 493 11.17 0.36 -0.99
C CYS A 493 12.66 0.69 -0.93
#